data_AF-A0A7C7VAI3-F1
#
_entry.id   AF-A0A7C7VAI3-F1
#
_cell.length_a   1.000
_cell.length_b   1.000
_cell.length_c   1.000
_cell.angle_alpha   90.00
_cell.angle_beta   90.00
_cell.angle_gamma   90.00
#
_symmetry.space_group_name_H-M   'P 1'
#
loop_
_entity.id
_entity.type
_entity.pdbx_description
1 polymer ?
#
loop_
_entity_poly.entity_id
_entity_poly.type
_entity_poly.pdbx_seq_one_letter_code
_entity_poly.pdbx_strand_id
1 'polypeptide(L)'
;MKHNGRLTKAIDFQILMRNLIRRIMLLSELHWQHPERYSSRQQSRIKLGGFVGKMSFGGDLGRFMPLLKLGEYLQVGKGTSFGLGKYKIREGYEQISDNDTRNR
;
A
#
# COMPACT_ATOMS: atom_id res chain seq x y z
N MET A 1 3.25 20.38 18.48
CA MET A 1 1.85 20.14 18.02
C MET A 1 1.08 19.48 19.17
N LYS A 2 -0.07 20.01 19.58
CA LYS A 2 -0.85 19.54 20.74
C LYS A 2 -1.69 18.30 20.38
N HIS A 3 -1.70 17.28 21.24
CA HIS A 3 -2.70 16.22 21.25
C HIS A 3 -3.33 16.15 22.65
N ASN A 4 -4.66 16.24 22.75
CA ASN A 4 -5.42 16.23 24.01
C ASN A 4 -4.87 17.16 25.12
N GLY A 5 -4.51 18.40 24.76
CA GLY A 5 -4.05 19.40 25.72
C GLY A 5 -2.66 19.17 26.33
N ARG A 6 -1.98 18.05 26.02
CA ARG A 6 -0.62 17.76 26.49
C ARG A 6 0.41 17.95 25.37
N LEU A 7 1.52 18.63 25.70
CA LEU A 7 2.72 18.71 24.86
C LEU A 7 3.45 17.38 24.96
N THR A 8 3.06 16.43 24.11
CA THR A 8 3.74 15.14 24.02
C THR A 8 4.91 15.25 23.04
N LYS A 9 6.11 14.91 23.52
CA LYS A 9 7.37 14.87 22.74
C LYS A 9 7.43 13.70 21.75
N ALA A 10 6.57 12.70 21.94
CA ALA A 10 6.49 11.49 21.13
C ALA A 10 5.28 11.56 20.18
N ILE A 11 5.53 11.83 18.90
CA ILE A 11 4.47 11.78 17.89
C ILE A 11 3.91 10.35 17.88
N ASP A 12 2.62 10.21 18.19
CA ASP A 12 1.93 8.93 18.07
C ASP A 12 1.93 8.50 16.59
N PHE A 13 2.55 7.36 16.31
CA PHE A 13 2.68 6.82 14.96
C PHE A 13 1.32 6.66 14.27
N GLN A 14 0.28 6.25 14.99
CA GLN A 14 -1.06 6.08 14.44
C GLN A 14 -1.65 7.42 14.00
N ILE A 15 -1.43 8.48 14.77
CA ILE A 15 -1.93 9.82 14.46
C ILE A 15 -1.15 10.41 13.28
N LEU A 16 0.16 10.22 13.25
CA LEU A 16 1.01 10.64 12.15
C LEU A 16 0.58 9.96 10.85
N MET A 17 0.49 8.63 10.87
CA MET A 17 0.09 7.84 9.70
C MET A 17 -1.32 8.16 9.26
N ARG A 18 -2.28 8.32 10.18
CA ARG A 18 -3.65 8.69 9.83
C ARG A 18 -3.75 10.04 9.13
N ASN A 19 -3.07 11.06 9.64
CA ASN A 19 -3.09 12.39 9.03
C ASN A 19 -2.34 12.44 7.71
N LEU A 20 -1.30 11.62 7.58
CA LEU A 20 -0.53 11.49 6.36
C LEU A 20 -1.31 10.77 5.27
N ILE A 21 -1.89 9.60 5.58
CA ILE A 21 -2.69 8.80 4.66
C ILE A 21 -3.91 9.58 4.18
N ARG A 22 -4.52 10.43 5.04
CA ARG A 22 -5.62 11.32 4.63
C ARG A 22 -5.27 12.33 3.55
N ARG A 23 -4.00 12.69 3.39
CA ARG A 23 -3.54 13.61 2.33
C ARG A 23 -3.30 12.90 1.01
N ILE A 24 -3.43 11.58 0.99
CA ILE A 24 -3.24 10.74 -0.20
C ILE A 24 -4.64 10.30 -0.67
N MET A 25 -5.00 10.64 -1.91
CA MET A 25 -6.22 10.09 -2.51
C MET A 25 -6.01 8.62 -2.84
N LEU A 26 -7.01 7.79 -2.57
CA LEU A 26 -6.91 6.35 -2.69
C LEU A 26 -8.04 5.77 -3.55
N LEU A 27 -7.68 5.05 -4.61
CA LEU A 27 -8.59 4.16 -5.33
C LEU A 27 -8.08 2.72 -5.17
N SER A 28 -8.95 1.78 -4.83
CA SER A 28 -8.54 0.39 -4.66
C SER A 28 -9.55 -0.58 -5.24
N GLU A 29 -9.05 -1.51 -6.06
CA GLU A 29 -9.75 -2.69 -6.55
C GLU A 29 -9.07 -3.90 -5.93
N LEU A 30 -9.49 -4.28 -4.73
CA LEU A 30 -8.91 -5.38 -3.97
C LEU A 30 -9.95 -6.47 -3.74
N HIS A 31 -9.55 -7.72 -3.96
CA HIS A 31 -10.30 -8.88 -3.54
C HIS A 31 -9.45 -9.72 -2.58
N TRP A 32 -10.12 -10.37 -1.64
CA TRP A 32 -9.44 -11.23 -0.68
C TRP A 32 -9.34 -12.64 -1.25
N GLN A 33 -8.12 -13.18 -1.33
CA GLN A 33 -7.89 -14.57 -1.69
C GLN A 33 -7.64 -15.41 -0.44
N HIS A 34 -8.16 -16.65 -0.42
CA HIS A 34 -7.99 -17.61 0.66
C HIS A 34 -7.25 -18.88 0.20
N PRO A 35 -5.99 -18.79 -0.26
CA PRO A 35 -5.22 -19.99 -0.53
C PRO A 35 -4.87 -20.70 0.78
N GLU A 36 -4.94 -22.03 0.77
CA GLU A 36 -4.50 -22.87 1.87
C GLU A 36 -3.32 -23.75 1.40
N ARG A 37 -2.37 -24.00 2.29
CA ARG A 37 -1.31 -25.00 2.07
C ARG A 37 -1.33 -26.02 3.18
N TYR A 38 -1.15 -27.29 2.84
CA TYR A 38 -0.92 -28.31 3.85
C TYR A 38 0.55 -28.27 4.32
N SER A 39 0.76 -28.21 5.63
CA SER A 39 2.09 -28.23 6.25
C SER A 39 2.38 -29.61 6.80
N SER A 40 3.23 -30.37 6.13
CA SER A 40 3.64 -31.70 6.60
C SER A 40 4.35 -31.65 7.96
N ARG A 41 5.03 -30.55 8.29
CA ARG A 41 5.71 -30.37 9.58
C ARG A 41 4.74 -30.18 10.75
N GLN A 42 3.59 -29.58 10.50
CA GLN A 42 2.57 -29.29 11.53
C GLN A 42 1.30 -30.13 11.36
N GLN A 43 1.28 -31.01 10.34
CA GLN A 43 0.16 -31.85 9.93
C GLN A 43 -1.17 -31.06 9.83
N SER A 44 -1.11 -29.80 9.38
CA SER A 44 -2.25 -28.87 9.40
C SER A 44 -2.30 -27.97 8.17
N ARG A 45 -3.49 -27.44 7.84
CA ARG A 45 -3.67 -26.46 6.77
C ARG A 45 -3.34 -25.06 7.27
N ILE A 46 -2.37 -24.42 6.61
CA ILE A 46 -1.98 -23.03 6.84
C ILE A 46 -2.82 -22.15 5.92
N LYS A 47 -3.58 -21.23 6.53
CA LYS A 47 -4.28 -20.15 5.82
C LYS A 47 -3.26 -19.11 5.36
N LEU A 48 -3.17 -18.91 4.05
CA LEU A 48 -2.29 -17.93 3.41
C LEU A 48 -3.10 -16.77 2.81
N GLY A 49 -4.19 -16.41 3.50
CA GLY A 49 -5.10 -15.38 3.02
C GLY A 49 -4.47 -14.00 2.95
N GLY A 50 -4.86 -13.22 1.94
CA GLY A 50 -4.39 -11.86 1.75
C GLY A 50 -5.15 -11.11 0.65
N PHE A 51 -4.92 -9.80 0.59
CA PHE A 51 -5.47 -8.96 -0.48
C PHE A 51 -4.66 -9.10 -1.76
N VAL A 52 -5.37 -9.20 -2.88
CA VAL A 52 -4.80 -9.14 -4.23
C VAL A 52 -5.59 -8.10 -5.01
N GLY A 53 -4.90 -7.30 -5.81
CA GLY A 53 -5.55 -6.34 -6.69
C GLY A 53 -4.69 -5.12 -6.95
N LYS A 54 -5.34 -4.00 -7.27
CA LYS A 54 -4.69 -2.74 -7.64
C LYS A 54 -5.07 -1.63 -6.67
N MET A 55 -4.12 -0.73 -6.46
CA MET A 55 -4.26 0.41 -5.58
C MET A 55 -3.55 1.60 -6.21
N SER A 56 -4.26 2.71 -6.34
CA SER A 56 -3.74 3.95 -6.91
C SER A 56 -3.74 5.02 -5.83
N PHE A 57 -2.61 5.72 -5.72
CA PHE A 57 -2.39 6.76 -4.74
C PHE A 57 -2.15 8.09 -5.44
N GLY A 58 -2.82 9.15 -5.02
CA GLY A 58 -2.61 10.53 -5.51
C GLY A 58 -2.12 11.45 -4.39
N GLY A 59 -1.29 12.44 -4.71
CA GLY A 59 -0.71 13.40 -3.77
C GLY A 59 0.82 13.32 -3.70
N ASP A 60 1.43 14.01 -2.74
CA ASP A 60 2.90 14.00 -2.56
C ASP A 60 3.38 12.68 -1.94
N LEU A 61 3.72 11.74 -2.81
CA LEU A 61 4.31 10.45 -2.46
C LEU A 61 5.84 10.48 -2.43
N GLY A 62 6.48 11.58 -2.82
CA GLY A 62 7.92 11.64 -3.07
C GLY A 62 8.74 11.17 -1.87
N ARG A 63 8.35 11.60 -0.67
CA ARG A 63 9.00 11.21 0.59
C ARG A 63 8.81 9.73 0.99
N PHE A 64 7.85 9.03 0.38
CA PHE A 64 7.56 7.61 0.63
C PHE A 64 8.12 6.70 -0.47
N MET A 65 8.45 7.25 -1.64
CA MET A 65 8.96 6.48 -2.78
C MET A 65 10.15 5.57 -2.44
N PRO A 66 11.14 5.98 -1.61
CA PRO A 66 12.22 5.05 -1.23
C PRO A 66 11.72 3.81 -0.49
N LEU A 67 10.76 3.98 0.44
CA LEU A 67 10.18 2.88 1.21
C LEU A 67 9.28 1.99 0.35
N LEU A 68 8.49 2.60 -0.53
CA LEU A 68 7.64 1.86 -1.47
C LEU A 68 8.49 1.05 -2.46
N LYS A 69 9.54 1.64 -3.04
CA LYS A 69 10.45 0.90 -3.91
C LYS A 69 11.15 -0.24 -3.18
N LEU A 70 11.53 -0.05 -1.92
CA LEU A 70 12.13 -1.11 -1.11
C LEU A 70 11.14 -2.26 -0.87
N GLY A 71 9.86 -1.96 -0.62
CA GLY A 71 8.84 -2.97 -0.41
C GLY A 71 8.55 -3.84 -1.65
N GLU A 72 8.83 -3.37 -2.86
CA GLU A 72 8.77 -4.19 -4.09
C GLU A 72 9.79 -5.34 -4.06
N TYR A 73 11.00 -5.10 -3.53
CA TYR A 73 12.04 -6.12 -3.39
C TYR A 73 11.84 -7.02 -2.17
N LEU A 74 11.51 -6.42 -1.02
CA LEU A 74 11.43 -7.14 0.25
C LEU A 74 10.09 -7.85 0.45
N GLN A 75 9.03 -7.43 -0.25
CA GLN A 75 7.65 -7.81 0.01
C GLN A 75 7.19 -7.30 1.39
N VAL A 76 5.88 -7.15 1.59
CA VAL A 76 5.33 -6.51 2.81
C VAL A 76 4.24 -7.33 3.46
N GLY A 77 4.22 -7.34 4.79
CA GLY A 77 3.19 -7.99 5.59
C GLY A 77 3.55 -9.39 6.08
N LYS A 78 2.54 -10.17 6.47
CA LYS A 78 2.71 -11.51 7.03
C LYS A 78 2.85 -12.53 5.90
N GLY A 79 3.82 -13.45 6.03
CA GLY A 79 3.99 -14.55 5.07
C GLY A 79 4.84 -14.22 3.85
N THR A 80 5.64 -13.15 3.90
CA THR A 80 6.68 -12.81 2.92
C THR A 80 7.58 -14.00 2.54
N SER A 81 8.02 -14.80 3.51
CA SER A 81 8.82 -16.01 3.25
C SER A 81 8.09 -17.08 2.44
N PHE A 82 6.76 -17.03 2.40
CA PHE A 82 5.90 -17.90 1.58
C PHE A 82 5.50 -17.24 0.25
N GLY A 83 6.08 -16.08 -0.09
CA GLY A 83 5.87 -15.37 -1.34
C GLY A 83 4.67 -14.43 -1.36
N LEU A 84 4.06 -14.13 -0.21
CA LEU A 84 2.94 -13.18 -0.07
C LEU A 84 3.44 -11.74 0.06
N GLY A 85 2.53 -10.78 -0.20
CA GLY A 85 2.84 -9.36 0.00
C GLY A 85 3.71 -8.73 -1.09
N LYS A 86 3.86 -9.42 -2.23
CA LYS A 86 4.50 -8.90 -3.43
C LYS A 86 3.60 -7.85 -4.07
N TYR A 87 4.19 -6.75 -4.48
CA TYR A 87 3.55 -5.76 -5.35
C TYR A 87 4.57 -5.20 -6.32
N LYS A 88 4.09 -4.46 -7.31
CA LYS A 88 4.93 -3.65 -8.20
C LYS A 88 4.36 -2.26 -8.30
N ILE A 89 5.21 -1.26 -8.33
CA ILE A 89 4.79 0.13 -8.53
C ILE A 89 4.62 0.37 -10.03
N ARG A 90 3.54 1.05 -10.40
CA ARG A 90 3.33 1.58 -11.74
C ARG A 90 3.06 3.07 -11.62
N GLU A 91 3.74 3.89 -12.42
CA GLU A 91 3.41 5.30 -12.52
C GLU A 91 2.10 5.44 -13.31
N GLY A 92 1.16 6.21 -12.76
CA GLY A 92 -0.08 6.54 -13.45
C GLY A 92 0.17 7.70 -14.39
N TYR A 93 -0.13 7.54 -15.68
CA TYR A 93 -0.14 8.65 -16.62
C TYR A 93 -1.45 9.43 -16.43
N GLU A 94 -1.38 10.73 -16.18
CA GLU A 94 -2.51 11.62 -16.45
C GLU A 94 -2.79 11.51 -17.95
N GLN A 95 -3.97 11.00 -18.33
CA GLN A 95 -4.43 11.11 -19.70
C GLN A 95 -4.71 12.59 -19.96
N ILE A 96 -3.71 13.31 -20.46
CA ILE A 96 -3.95 14.57 -21.17
C ILE A 96 -4.78 14.17 -22.38
N SER A 97 -6.05 14.55 -22.43
CA SER A 97 -6.89 14.28 -23.58
C SER A 97 -6.37 15.09 -24.77
N ASP A 98 -5.78 14.42 -25.76
CA ASP A 98 -5.42 14.96 -27.07
C ASP A 98 -6.67 15.31 -27.88
N ASN A 99 -7.47 16.28 -27.43
CA ASN A 99 -8.64 16.78 -28.15
C ASN A 99 -8.53 18.26 -28.57
N ASP A 100 -7.39 18.94 -28.37
CA ASP A 100 -7.28 20.39 -28.60
C ASP A 100 -6.33 20.82 -29.74
N THR A 101 -5.93 19.91 -30.64
CA THR A 101 -5.08 20.25 -31.81
C THR A 101 -5.73 19.99 -33.17
N ARG A 102 -7.05 19.82 -33.23
CA ARG A 102 -7.82 19.73 -34.49
C ARG A 102 -8.72 20.92 -34.77
N ASN A 103 -8.35 22.12 -34.35
CA ASN A 103 -8.95 23.34 -34.91
C ASN A 103 -8.00 24.54 -34.81
N ARG A 104 -7.05 24.63 -35.74
CA ARG A 104 -6.46 25.89 -36.25
C ARG A 104 -5.57 25.59 -37.44
#